data_AF-A0A4R7NT94-F1
#
_entry.id   AF-A0A4R7NT94-F1
#
_cell.length_a   1.000
_cell.length_b   1.000
_cell.length_c   1.000
_cell.angle_alpha   90.00
_cell.angle_beta   90.00
_cell.angle_gamma   90.00
#
_symmetry.space_group_name_H-M   'P 1'
#
loop_
_entity.id
_entity.type
_entity.pdbx_description
1 polymer ?
#
loop_
_entity_poly.entity_id
_entity_poly.type
_entity_poly.pdbx_seq_one_letter_code
_entity_poly.pdbx_strand_id
1 'polypeptide(L)'
;MIFHGAVVLIIGLLSGFPFLFGIVRGAEARKVDAWRAAHTGLCSTGVMTIAMGVALRMWAMPGVAAQVAMWGIVIGSYGIALAMTLAAASGSRGLVAEGSLPNKIVYVAYMTGVPATLIGAFAFLWLGWQHYL
;
A
#
# COMPACT_ATOMS: atom_id res chain seq x y z
N MET A 1 -4.40 -11.59 -5.64
CA MET A 1 -4.24 -10.12 -5.75
C MET A 1 -5.56 -9.36 -5.69
N ILE A 2 -6.55 -9.65 -6.55
CA ILE A 2 -7.83 -8.90 -6.61
C ILE A 2 -8.50 -8.75 -5.24
N PHE A 3 -8.70 -9.86 -4.51
CA PHE A 3 -9.25 -9.82 -3.15
C PHE A 3 -8.44 -8.91 -2.20
N HIS A 4 -7.12 -9.06 -2.17
CA HIS A 4 -6.26 -8.24 -1.30
C HIS A 4 -6.26 -6.76 -1.70
N GLY A 5 -6.29 -6.45 -2.99
CA GLY A 5 -6.42 -5.07 -3.47
C GLY A 5 -7.77 -4.46 -3.07
N ALA A 6 -8.86 -5.24 -3.07
CA ALA A 6 -10.15 -4.79 -2.56
C ALA A 6 -10.12 -4.50 -1.05
N VAL A 7 -9.44 -5.34 -0.26
CA VAL A 7 -9.23 -5.08 1.17
C VAL A 7 -8.47 -3.77 1.39
N VAL A 8 -7.36 -3.56 0.68
CA VAL A 8 -6.56 -2.32 0.80
C VAL A 8 -7.34 -1.09 0.32
N LEU A 9 -8.14 -1.24 -0.74
CA LEU A 9 -9.05 -0.20 -1.22
C LEU A 9 -10.08 0.17 -0.15
N ILE A 10 -10.69 -0.81 0.53
CA ILE A 10 -11.61 -0.57 1.64
C ILE A 10 -10.91 0.21 2.76
N ILE A 11 -9.68 -0.15 3.14
CA ILE A 11 -8.90 0.59 4.14
C ILE A 11 -8.67 2.05 3.69
N GLY A 12 -8.37 2.29 2.42
CA GLY A 12 -8.25 3.63 1.84
C GLY A 12 -9.55 4.42 1.90
N LEU A 13 -10.67 3.82 1.51
CA LEU A 13 -12.00 4.42 1.61
C LEU A 13 -12.35 4.77 3.07
N LEU A 14 -12.09 3.86 4.00
CA LEU A 14 -12.31 4.08 5.43
C LEU A 14 -11.42 5.21 6.00
N SER A 15 -10.23 5.42 5.44
CA SER A 15 -9.36 6.54 5.81
C SER A 15 -9.93 7.91 5.39
N GLY A 16 -10.95 7.94 4.51
CA GLY A 16 -11.69 9.15 4.16
C GLY A 16 -12.51 9.73 5.32
N PHE A 17 -12.98 8.89 6.26
CA PHE A 17 -13.72 9.35 7.44
C PHE A 17 -12.88 10.25 8.35
N PRO A 18 -11.71 9.81 8.89
CA PRO A 18 -10.88 10.67 9.73
C PRO A 18 -10.33 11.88 8.98
N PHE A 19 -10.11 11.77 7.66
CA PHE A 19 -9.77 12.92 6.82
C PHE A 19 -10.89 13.99 6.84
N LEU A 20 -12.13 13.60 6.54
CA LEU A 20 -13.29 14.49 6.56
C LEU A 20 -13.51 15.11 7.95
N PHE A 21 -13.45 14.30 9.01
CA PHE A 21 -13.58 14.81 10.38
C PHE A 21 -12.48 15.80 10.73
N GLY A 22 -11.25 15.58 10.26
CA GLY A 22 -10.14 16.51 10.44
C GLY A 22 -10.42 17.88 9.82
N ILE A 23 -10.99 17.91 8.61
CA ILE A 23 -11.38 19.16 7.94
C ILE A 23 -12.51 19.86 8.72
N VAL A 24 -13.61 19.16 8.97
CA VAL A 24 -14.81 19.74 9.59
C VAL A 24 -14.54 20.28 11.00
N ARG A 25 -13.64 19.62 11.75
CA ARG A 25 -13.29 20.00 13.12
C ARG A 25 -12.10 20.97 13.21
N GLY A 26 -11.56 21.44 12.08
CA GLY A 26 -10.43 22.37 12.07
C GLY A 26 -9.18 21.78 12.73
N ALA A 27 -8.89 20.49 12.50
CA ALA A 27 -7.66 19.87 13.00
C ALA A 27 -6.41 20.51 12.38
N GLU A 28 -5.26 20.32 13.04
CA GLU A 28 -3.96 20.77 12.52
C GLU A 28 -3.74 20.28 11.08
N ALA A 29 -3.24 21.16 10.21
CA ALA A 29 -3.00 20.89 8.79
C ALA A 29 -2.21 19.59 8.58
N ARG A 30 -1.16 19.36 9.37
CA ARG A 30 -0.35 18.13 9.31
C ARG A 30 -1.18 16.85 9.49
N LYS A 31 -2.16 16.86 10.38
CA LYS A 31 -3.03 15.70 10.64
C LYS A 31 -4.01 15.48 9.49
N VAL A 32 -4.56 16.57 8.96
CA VAL A 32 -5.43 16.54 7.78
C VAL A 32 -4.67 15.99 6.57
N ASP A 33 -3.45 16.43 6.34
CA ASP A 33 -2.60 15.98 5.23
C ASP A 33 -2.18 14.52 5.37
N ALA A 34 -1.89 14.06 6.59
CA ALA A 34 -1.57 12.65 6.84
C ALA A 34 -2.75 11.73 6.50
N TRP A 35 -3.97 12.08 6.92
CA TRP A 35 -5.17 11.32 6.57
C TRP A 35 -5.55 11.44 5.10
N ARG A 36 -5.32 12.60 4.48
CA ARG A 36 -5.46 12.78 3.02
C ARG A 36 -4.54 11.83 2.27
N ALA A 37 -3.27 11.78 2.65
CA ALA A 37 -2.28 10.90 2.06
C ALA A 37 -2.69 9.43 2.23
N ALA A 38 -3.11 9.01 3.44
CA ALA A 38 -3.61 7.66 3.69
C ALA A 38 -4.82 7.32 2.81
N HIS A 39 -5.81 8.22 2.71
CA HIS A 39 -6.98 8.00 1.86
C HIS A 39 -6.61 7.83 0.38
N THR A 40 -5.90 8.80 -0.20
CA THR A 40 -5.59 8.78 -1.64
C THR A 40 -4.57 7.70 -1.98
N GLY A 41 -3.51 7.55 -1.18
CA GLY A 41 -2.46 6.58 -1.41
C GLY A 41 -2.96 5.14 -1.33
N LEU A 42 -3.85 4.82 -0.37
CA LEU A 42 -4.38 3.47 -0.22
C LEU A 42 -5.48 3.15 -1.21
N CYS A 43 -6.30 4.13 -1.61
CA CYS A 43 -7.22 3.95 -2.74
C CYS A 43 -6.44 3.61 -4.03
N SER A 44 -5.40 4.38 -4.35
CA SER A 44 -4.54 4.12 -5.50
C SER A 44 -3.84 2.76 -5.40
N THR A 45 -3.30 2.42 -4.23
CA THR A 45 -2.64 1.11 -4.00
C THR A 45 -3.61 -0.05 -4.17
N GLY A 46 -4.84 0.07 -3.65
CA GLY A 46 -5.87 -0.96 -3.78
C GLY A 46 -6.29 -1.17 -5.25
N VAL A 47 -6.55 -0.08 -5.97
CA VAL A 47 -6.89 -0.11 -7.41
C VAL A 47 -5.75 -0.70 -8.24
N MET A 48 -4.51 -0.27 -7.99
CA MET A 48 -3.31 -0.80 -8.66
C MET A 48 -3.20 -2.32 -8.45
N THR A 49 -3.33 -2.79 -7.21
CA THR A 49 -3.24 -4.22 -6.88
C THR A 49 -4.35 -5.05 -7.52
N ILE A 50 -5.57 -4.50 -7.64
CA ILE A 50 -6.65 -5.13 -8.40
C ILE A 50 -6.27 -5.23 -9.88
N ALA A 51 -5.85 -4.12 -10.50
CA ALA A 51 -5.53 -4.04 -11.92
C ALA A 51 -4.38 -5.00 -12.30
N MET A 52 -3.29 -4.99 -11.52
CA MET A 52 -2.17 -5.93 -11.71
C MET A 52 -2.63 -7.38 -11.53
N GLY A 53 -3.55 -7.65 -10.59
CA GLY A 53 -4.13 -8.97 -10.41
C GLY A 53 -4.92 -9.48 -11.61
N VAL A 54 -5.65 -8.60 -12.30
CA VAL A 54 -6.35 -8.92 -13.55
C VAL A 54 -5.34 -9.19 -14.66
N ALA A 55 -4.37 -8.31 -14.86
CA ALA A 55 -3.34 -8.45 -15.88
C ALA A 55 -2.55 -9.77 -15.72
N LEU A 56 -2.11 -10.09 -14.50
CA LEU A 56 -1.38 -11.32 -14.22
C LEU A 56 -2.22 -12.58 -14.54
N ARG A 57 -3.54 -12.52 -14.31
CA ARG A 57 -4.46 -13.60 -14.68
C ARG A 57 -4.62 -13.72 -16.20
N MET A 58 -4.64 -12.60 -16.93
CA MET A 58 -4.75 -12.60 -18.39
C MET A 58 -3.51 -13.19 -19.07
N TRP A 59 -2.32 -12.96 -18.51
CA TRP A 59 -1.08 -13.53 -19.05
C TRP A 59 -0.98 -15.05 -18.82
N ALA A 60 -1.72 -15.60 -17.85
CA ALA A 60 -1.80 -17.02 -17.55
C ALA A 60 -0.43 -17.73 -17.37
N MET A 61 0.61 -16.99 -16.97
CA MET A 61 1.97 -17.51 -16.84
C MET A 61 2.20 -18.18 -15.48
N PRO A 62 2.43 -19.50 -15.42
CA PRO A 62 2.85 -20.16 -14.19
C PRO A 62 4.35 -19.90 -13.93
N GLY A 63 4.74 -19.91 -12.66
CA GLY A 63 6.16 -19.94 -12.28
C GLY A 63 6.53 -19.02 -11.12
N VAL A 64 7.81 -19.08 -10.76
CA VAL A 64 8.38 -18.33 -9.63
C VAL A 64 8.19 -16.82 -9.80
N ALA A 65 8.41 -16.28 -11.00
CA ALA A 65 8.24 -14.85 -11.26
C ALA A 65 6.79 -14.37 -11.01
N ALA A 66 5.78 -15.17 -11.37
CA ALA A 66 4.38 -14.85 -11.10
C ALA A 66 4.06 -14.86 -9.61
N GLN A 67 4.64 -15.81 -8.85
CA GLN A 67 4.51 -15.85 -7.40
C GLN A 67 5.22 -14.66 -6.72
N VAL A 68 6.40 -14.28 -7.19
CA VAL A 68 7.15 -13.11 -6.71
C VAL A 68 6.36 -11.83 -6.98
N ALA A 69 5.81 -11.67 -8.19
CA ALA A 69 4.95 -10.54 -8.53
C ALA A 69 3.72 -10.47 -7.60
N MET A 70 3.02 -11.60 -7.45
CA MET A 70 1.82 -11.67 -6.62
C MET A 70 2.11 -11.36 -5.15
N TRP A 71 3.05 -12.07 -4.53
CA TRP A 71 3.30 -11.92 -3.10
C TRP A 71 4.05 -10.64 -2.77
N GLY A 72 4.97 -10.18 -3.63
CA GLY A 72 5.63 -8.89 -3.47
C GLY A 72 4.65 -7.73 -3.43
N ILE A 73 3.70 -7.69 -4.37
CA ILE A 73 2.65 -6.65 -4.39
C ILE A 73 1.66 -6.81 -3.22
N VAL A 74 1.28 -8.03 -2.85
CA VAL A 74 0.34 -8.25 -1.73
C VAL A 74 0.97 -7.82 -0.40
N ILE A 75 2.16 -8.36 -0.07
CA ILE A 75 2.89 -8.00 1.16
C ILE A 75 3.17 -6.50 1.17
N GLY A 76 3.61 -5.97 0.02
CA GLY A 76 3.86 -4.57 -0.19
C GLY A 76 2.66 -3.68 0.13
N SER A 77 1.51 -4.01 -0.43
CA SER A 77 0.26 -3.27 -0.24
C SER A 77 -0.19 -3.25 1.22
N TYR A 78 -0.09 -4.37 1.93
CA TYR A 78 -0.43 -4.42 3.36
C TYR A 78 0.58 -3.68 4.23
N GLY A 79 1.88 -3.74 3.92
CA GLY A 79 2.90 -2.97 4.61
C GLY A 79 2.65 -1.47 4.49
N ILE A 80 2.36 -0.99 3.28
CA ILE A 80 2.01 0.42 3.01
C ILE A 80 0.68 0.80 3.70
N ALA A 81 -0.34 -0.06 3.65
CA ALA A 81 -1.62 0.16 4.33
C ALA A 81 -1.45 0.32 5.84
N LEU A 82 -0.71 -0.57 6.47
CA LEU A 82 -0.41 -0.49 7.90
C LEU A 82 0.38 0.77 8.23
N ALA A 83 1.45 1.05 7.47
CA ALA A 83 2.32 2.20 7.72
C ALA A 83 1.57 3.53 7.61
N MET A 84 0.80 3.74 6.52
CA MET A 84 0.10 5.00 6.27
C MET A 84 -1.04 5.23 7.26
N THR A 85 -1.84 4.20 7.55
CA THR A 85 -2.94 4.32 8.53
C THR A 85 -2.42 4.58 9.94
N LEU A 86 -1.40 3.84 10.38
CA LEU A 86 -0.83 4.01 11.72
C LEU A 86 -0.07 5.33 11.84
N ALA A 87 0.64 5.78 10.81
CA ALA A 87 1.29 7.09 10.76
C ALA A 87 0.26 8.21 10.91
N ALA A 88 -0.83 8.18 10.15
CA ALA A 88 -1.89 9.17 10.23
C ALA A 88 -2.62 9.16 11.57
N ALA A 89 -2.85 7.98 12.15
CA ALA A 89 -3.51 7.84 13.45
C ALA A 89 -2.65 8.30 14.63
N SER A 90 -1.35 7.98 14.61
CA SER A 90 -0.44 8.27 15.73
C SER A 90 0.33 9.58 15.60
N GLY A 91 0.31 10.22 14.42
CA GLY A 91 1.18 11.36 14.10
C GLY A 91 2.65 10.99 13.86
N SER A 92 2.99 9.71 13.96
CA SER A 92 4.33 9.17 13.67
C SER A 92 4.66 9.28 12.18
N ARG A 93 5.95 9.29 11.84
CA ARG A 93 6.41 9.29 10.43
C ARG A 93 7.08 7.98 10.01
N GLY A 94 7.66 7.24 10.94
CA GLY A 94 8.38 6.00 10.67
C GLY A 94 9.60 6.19 9.77
N LEU A 95 10.31 7.32 9.90
CA LEU A 95 11.52 7.62 9.11
C LEU A 95 12.78 6.98 9.70
N VAL A 96 12.76 6.68 11.00
CA VAL A 96 13.86 6.05 11.75
C VAL A 96 13.29 5.04 12.74
N ALA A 97 14.08 4.00 13.08
CA ALA A 97 13.69 2.91 13.98
C ALA A 97 13.75 3.27 15.49
N GLU A 98 13.49 4.53 15.83
CA GLU A 98 13.67 5.07 17.18
C GLU A 98 12.35 5.63 17.75
N GLY A 99 12.36 6.00 19.03
CA GLY A 99 11.21 6.63 19.68
C GLY A 99 10.06 5.68 19.99
N SER A 100 8.84 6.17 19.78
CA SER A 100 7.60 5.50 20.20
C SER A 100 7.36 4.17 19.48
N LEU A 101 6.64 3.26 20.14
CA LEU A 101 6.27 1.97 19.54
C LEU A 101 5.53 2.12 18.19
N PRO A 102 4.53 3.03 18.05
CA PRO A 102 3.90 3.27 16.75
C PRO A 102 4.90 3.69 15.66
N ASN A 103 5.88 4.55 15.99
CA ASN A 103 6.89 4.98 15.02
C ASN A 103 7.75 3.80 14.53
N LYS A 104 8.15 2.91 15.43
CA LYS A 104 8.91 1.70 15.07
C LYS A 104 8.09 0.75 14.19
N ILE A 105 6.80 0.57 14.49
CA ILE A 105 5.91 -0.26 13.65
C ILE A 105 5.76 0.35 12.26
N VAL A 106 5.53 1.67 12.15
CA VAL A 106 5.44 2.36 10.85
C VAL A 106 6.74 2.21 10.07
N TYR A 107 7.89 2.36 10.73
CA TYR A 107 9.20 2.17 10.10
C TYR A 107 9.36 0.76 9.52
N VAL A 108 9.10 -0.28 10.30
CA VAL A 108 9.19 -1.68 9.83
C VAL A 108 8.19 -1.93 8.70
N ALA A 109 6.97 -1.41 8.82
CA ALA A 109 5.94 -1.56 7.79
C ALA A 109 6.34 -0.90 6.45
N TYR A 110 6.98 0.27 6.46
CA TYR A 110 7.55 0.86 5.24
C TYR A 110 8.78 0.09 4.73
N MET A 111 9.69 -0.29 5.62
CA MET A 111 10.92 -1.02 5.24
C MET A 111 10.66 -2.45 4.75
N THR A 112 9.48 -2.99 5.00
CA THR A 112 9.02 -4.26 4.41
C THR A 112 8.16 -4.01 3.18
N GLY A 113 7.21 -3.07 3.28
CA GLY A 113 6.23 -2.78 2.23
C GLY A 113 6.85 -2.25 0.95
N VAL A 114 7.77 -1.28 1.05
CA VAL A 114 8.39 -0.64 -0.12
C VAL A 114 9.26 -1.63 -0.91
N PRO A 115 10.22 -2.36 -0.30
CA PRO A 115 11.03 -3.33 -1.04
C PRO A 115 10.20 -4.47 -1.62
N ALA A 116 9.22 -5.00 -0.87
CA ALA A 116 8.34 -6.06 -1.39
C ALA A 116 7.56 -5.60 -2.62
N THR A 117 7.01 -4.38 -2.58
CA THR A 117 6.30 -3.79 -3.73
C THR A 117 7.22 -3.62 -4.92
N LEU A 118 8.44 -3.10 -4.72
CA LEU A 118 9.42 -2.91 -5.80
C LEU A 118 9.81 -4.25 -6.45
N ILE A 119 10.15 -5.26 -5.65
CA ILE A 119 10.49 -6.60 -6.14
C ILE A 119 9.31 -7.19 -6.93
N GLY A 120 8.09 -7.08 -6.38
CA GLY A 120 6.88 -7.54 -7.04
C GLY A 120 6.60 -6.80 -8.36
N ALA A 121 6.82 -5.48 -8.39
CA ALA A 121 6.64 -4.66 -9.58
C ALA A 121 7.65 -5.01 -10.68
N PHE A 122 8.92 -5.22 -10.34
CA PHE A 122 9.92 -5.68 -11.31
C PHE A 122 9.60 -7.05 -11.89
N ALA A 123 9.17 -8.00 -11.05
CA ALA A 123 8.73 -9.31 -11.52
C ALA A 123 7.49 -9.21 -12.43
N PHE A 124 6.54 -8.34 -12.09
CA PHE A 124 5.38 -8.06 -12.93
C PHE A 124 5.75 -7.47 -14.28
N LEU A 125 6.66 -6.47 -14.30
CA LEU A 125 7.18 -5.87 -15.54
C LEU A 125 7.89 -6.90 -16.41
N TRP A 126 8.71 -7.75 -15.81
CA TRP A 126 9.39 -8.84 -16.51
C TRP A 126 8.40 -9.80 -17.17
N LEU A 127 7.35 -10.23 -16.46
CA LEU A 127 6.30 -11.09 -17.02
C LEU A 127 5.55 -10.42 -18.16
N GLY A 128 5.20 -9.14 -18.00
CA GLY A 128 4.55 -8.38 -19.06
C GLY A 128 5.42 -8.30 -20.31
N TRP A 129 6.72 -8.03 -20.15
CA TRP A 129 7.69 -8.03 -21.25
C TRP A 129 7.72 -9.37 -22.00
N GLN A 130 7.73 -10.50 -21.27
CA GLN A 130 7.74 -11.86 -21.85
C GLN A 130 6.40 -12.25 -22.52
N HIS A 131 5.30 -11.56 -22.22
CA HIS A 131 4.00 -11.87 -22.82
C HIS A 131 3.80 -11.22 -24.19
N TYR A 132 4.45 -10.07 -24.43
CA TYR A 132 4.29 -9.29 -25.67
C TYR A 132 5.41 -9.50 -26.69
N LEU A 133 6.44 -10.29 -26.37
CA LEU A 133 7.53 -10.69 -27.26
C LEU A 133 7.63 -12.21 -27.29
#